data_AF-A0A1M6FPB3-F1
#
_entry.id   AF-A0A1M6FPB3-F1
#
_cell.length_a   1.000
_cell.length_b   1.000
_cell.length_c   1.000
_cell.angle_alpha   90.00
_cell.angle_beta   90.00
_cell.angle_gamma   90.00
#
_symmetry.space_group_name_H-M   'P 1'
#
loop_
_entity.id
_entity.type
_entity.pdbx_description
1 polymer ?
#
loop_
_entity_poly.entity_id
_entity_poly.type
_entity_poly.pdbx_seq_one_letter_code
_entity_poly.pdbx_strand_id
1 'polypeptide(L)'
;MNKVMAAQRVRSEIVLRRSRDQDIDVNAAIAAVAGEGAGAHSWRMFQLAFVLMQLPALCDPAHKYRSGADLARVELLFFPTGGGKTEAYLGLAAFAFAIRRRQGVVDSADGPLDGRFGLTVLMRYTLRLLTAQQFQRASTMVCAAELERLADPETWGDEPFRIGLWVGTKVSPNGSRRPPSSSRPRSTATTTTA
;
A
#
# COMPACT_ATOMS: atom_id res chain seq x y z
N MET A 1 6.41 6.74 10.42
CA MET A 1 5.26 6.34 9.58
C MET A 1 3.94 7.08 9.79
N ASN A 2 3.70 7.84 10.88
CA ASN A 2 2.50 8.70 10.91
C ASN A 2 2.53 9.76 9.76
N LYS A 3 3.73 10.26 9.42
CA LYS A 3 3.96 11.11 8.24
C LYS A 3 3.48 10.48 6.92
N VAL A 4 3.72 9.17 6.73
CA VAL A 4 3.22 8.42 5.56
C VAL A 4 1.70 8.51 5.47
N MET A 5 1.00 8.29 6.58
CA MET A 5 -0.46 8.37 6.61
C MET A 5 -0.97 9.80 6.42
N ALA A 6 -0.27 10.80 6.96
CA ALA A 6 -0.60 12.20 6.71
C ALA A 6 -0.46 12.54 5.21
N ALA A 7 0.66 12.19 4.59
CA ALA A 7 0.88 12.40 3.15
C ALA A 7 -0.13 11.63 2.29
N GLN A 8 -0.46 10.39 2.67
CA GLN A 8 -1.48 9.56 2.02
C GLN A 8 -2.86 10.24 2.06
N ARG A 9 -3.24 10.80 3.21
CA ARG A 9 -4.53 11.48 3.40
C ARG A 9 -4.61 12.79 2.62
N VAL A 10 -3.59 13.64 2.71
CA VAL A 10 -3.51 14.89 1.93
C VAL A 10 -3.69 14.61 0.43
N ARG A 11 -2.99 13.61 -0.10
CA ARG A 11 -3.14 13.20 -1.51
C ARG A 11 -4.54 12.67 -1.84
N SER A 12 -5.15 11.94 -0.92
CA SER A 12 -6.52 11.44 -1.09
C SER A 12 -7.53 12.58 -1.12
N GLU A 13 -7.41 13.57 -0.25
CA GLU A 13 -8.29 14.75 -0.22
C GLU A 13 -8.15 15.60 -1.47
N ILE A 14 -6.93 15.77 -2.00
CA ILE A 14 -6.70 16.45 -3.29
C ILE A 14 -7.45 15.72 -4.41
N VAL A 15 -7.32 14.39 -4.49
CA VAL A 15 -8.02 13.57 -5.50
C VAL A 15 -9.54 13.65 -5.33
N LEU A 16 -10.03 13.57 -4.09
CA LEU A 16 -11.46 13.66 -3.80
C LEU A 16 -12.05 15.01 -4.20
N ARG A 17 -11.36 16.12 -3.90
CA ARG A 17 -11.79 17.46 -4.31
C ARG A 17 -11.84 17.59 -5.83
N ARG A 18 -10.81 17.14 -6.54
CA ARG A 18 -10.80 17.12 -8.02
C ARG A 18 -11.84 16.20 -8.64
N SER A 19 -12.30 15.19 -7.89
CA SER A 19 -13.40 14.33 -8.36
C SER A 19 -14.78 14.98 -8.18
N ARG A 20 -14.92 15.91 -7.24
CA ARG A 20 -16.15 16.67 -6.97
C ARG A 20 -16.25 17.93 -7.84
N ASP A 21 -15.12 18.58 -8.09
CA ASP A 21 -14.96 19.75 -8.94
C ASP A 21 -13.92 19.40 -10.01
N GLN A 22 -14.39 19.16 -11.24
CA GLN A 22 -13.50 18.72 -12.33
C GLN A 22 -12.69 19.87 -12.93
N ASP A 23 -13.11 21.11 -12.70
CA ASP A 23 -12.50 22.32 -13.28
C ASP A 23 -11.43 22.92 -12.38
N ILE A 24 -11.35 22.48 -11.11
CA ILE A 24 -10.32 22.95 -10.19
C ILE A 24 -8.91 22.53 -10.65
N ASP A 25 -8.03 23.53 -10.74
CA ASP A 25 -6.62 23.31 -11.00
C ASP A 25 -5.95 22.51 -9.86
N VAL A 26 -4.91 21.74 -10.21
CA VAL A 26 -4.16 20.92 -9.25
C VAL A 26 -3.53 21.76 -8.14
N ASN A 27 -2.93 22.91 -8.48
CA ASN A 27 -2.28 23.75 -7.48
C ASN A 27 -3.31 24.42 -6.57
N ALA A 28 -4.46 24.82 -7.13
CA ALA A 28 -5.58 25.33 -6.35
C ALA A 28 -6.12 24.28 -5.36
N ALA A 29 -6.27 23.03 -5.82
CA ALA A 29 -6.68 21.92 -4.95
C ALA A 29 -5.67 21.65 -3.83
N ILE A 30 -4.36 21.67 -4.14
CA ILE A 30 -3.28 21.53 -3.15
C ILE A 30 -3.34 22.65 -2.12
N ALA A 31 -3.40 23.91 -2.57
CA ALA A 31 -3.43 25.08 -1.69
C ALA A 31 -4.65 25.04 -0.76
N ALA A 32 -5.80 24.66 -1.29
CA ALA A 32 -7.02 24.58 -0.50
C ALA A 32 -7.00 23.43 0.51
N VAL A 33 -6.30 22.31 0.26
CA VAL A 33 -6.12 21.23 1.25
C VAL A 33 -5.09 21.66 2.31
N ALA A 34 -4.02 22.33 1.89
CA ALA A 34 -3.03 22.90 2.82
C ALA A 34 -3.68 23.90 3.78
N GLY A 35 -4.64 24.70 3.32
CA GLY A 35 -5.41 25.64 4.14
C GLY A 35 -6.25 25.00 5.25
N GLU A 36 -6.61 23.71 5.15
CA GLU A 36 -7.30 22.98 6.23
C GLU A 36 -6.34 22.53 7.35
N GLY A 37 -5.03 22.60 7.12
CA GLY A 37 -4.00 22.23 8.10
C GLY A 37 -4.15 20.80 8.62
N ALA A 38 -4.18 20.66 9.95
CA ALA A 38 -4.31 19.35 10.61
C ALA A 38 -5.65 18.64 10.34
N GLY A 39 -6.70 19.39 9.97
CA GLY A 39 -8.02 18.83 9.68
C GLY A 39 -8.01 17.83 8.54
N ALA A 40 -7.25 18.13 7.47
CA ALA A 40 -7.15 17.33 6.24
C ALA A 40 -6.60 15.91 6.44
N HIS A 41 -5.97 15.64 7.58
CA HIS A 41 -5.35 14.34 7.86
C HIS A 41 -5.56 13.85 9.30
N SER A 42 -6.60 14.36 9.97
CA SER A 42 -6.95 13.98 11.34
C SER A 42 -7.43 12.53 11.46
N TRP A 43 -7.04 11.86 12.55
CA TRP A 43 -7.50 10.52 12.86
C TRP A 43 -8.83 10.54 13.59
N ARG A 44 -9.72 9.60 13.26
CA ARG A 44 -10.93 9.33 14.04
C ARG A 44 -10.58 8.42 15.21
N MET A 45 -11.24 8.63 16.35
CA MET A 45 -11.01 7.88 17.60
C MET A 45 -10.99 6.35 17.38
N PHE A 46 -11.98 5.81 16.66
CA PHE A 46 -12.04 4.37 16.42
C PHE A 46 -10.89 3.83 15.57
N GLN A 47 -10.34 4.64 14.65
CA GLN A 47 -9.20 4.25 13.83
C GLN A 47 -7.96 4.10 14.71
N LEU A 48 -7.75 5.06 15.64
CA LEU A 48 -6.68 4.99 16.61
C LEU A 48 -6.85 3.81 17.55
N ALA A 49 -8.05 3.63 18.11
CA ALA A 49 -8.35 2.50 18.99
C ALA A 49 -8.05 1.16 18.29
N PHE A 50 -8.52 1.00 17.05
CA PHE A 50 -8.23 -0.18 16.25
C PHE A 50 -6.72 -0.39 16.06
N VAL A 51 -5.98 0.64 15.60
CA VAL A 51 -4.53 0.53 15.41
C VAL A 51 -3.82 0.16 16.72
N LEU A 52 -4.14 0.85 17.82
CA LEU A 52 -3.51 0.64 19.13
C LEU A 52 -3.71 -0.78 19.65
N MET A 53 -4.90 -1.37 19.46
CA MET A 53 -5.17 -2.76 19.84
C MET A 53 -4.27 -3.77 19.12
N GLN A 54 -3.82 -3.47 17.91
CA GLN A 54 -3.01 -4.38 17.09
C GLN A 54 -1.50 -4.25 17.33
N LEU A 55 -1.03 -3.15 17.92
CA LEU A 55 0.41 -2.87 18.02
C LEU A 55 1.20 -3.94 18.79
N PRO A 56 0.75 -4.46 19.95
CA PRO A 56 1.51 -5.48 20.68
C PRO A 56 1.75 -6.73 19.84
N ALA A 57 0.71 -7.17 19.14
CA ALA A 57 0.81 -8.30 18.24
C ALA A 57 1.75 -8.00 17.08
N LEU A 58 1.78 -6.78 16.52
CA LEU A 58 2.69 -6.44 15.43
C LEU A 58 4.16 -6.34 15.85
N CYS A 59 4.43 -5.80 17.04
CA CYS A 59 5.77 -5.58 17.57
C CYS A 59 6.46 -6.85 18.07
N ASP A 60 5.71 -7.88 18.48
CA ASP A 60 6.30 -9.10 19.00
C ASP A 60 5.91 -10.30 18.12
N PRO A 61 6.85 -10.91 17.36
CA PRO A 61 6.59 -12.13 16.61
C PRO A 61 6.15 -13.31 17.47
N ALA A 62 6.62 -13.38 18.73
CA ALA A 62 6.27 -14.43 19.69
C ALA A 62 4.99 -14.12 20.48
N HIS A 63 4.29 -13.04 20.14
CA HIS A 63 3.10 -12.62 20.89
C HIS A 63 2.05 -13.74 20.91
N LYS A 64 1.54 -14.10 22.09
CA LYS A 64 0.56 -15.19 22.28
C LYS A 64 -0.70 -15.10 21.41
N TYR A 65 -1.08 -13.90 20.99
CA TYR A 65 -2.23 -13.68 20.08
C TYR A 65 -1.90 -13.88 18.59
N ARG A 66 -0.62 -14.09 18.21
CA ARG A 66 -0.19 -14.44 16.85
C ARG A 66 -0.10 -15.94 16.60
N SER A 67 0.28 -16.74 17.61
CA SER A 67 0.81 -18.09 17.39
C SER A 67 0.29 -19.15 18.39
N GLY A 68 -0.86 -18.93 19.04
CA GLY A 68 -1.50 -19.95 19.88
C GLY A 68 -2.11 -21.08 19.06
N ALA A 69 -1.94 -22.33 19.52
CA ALA A 69 -2.39 -23.57 18.85
C ALA A 69 -3.90 -23.59 18.50
N ASP A 70 -4.70 -22.80 19.23
CA ASP A 70 -6.17 -22.76 19.08
C ASP A 70 -6.65 -21.45 18.43
N LEU A 71 -5.75 -20.60 17.94
CA LEU A 71 -5.99 -19.14 17.82
C LEU A 71 -5.64 -18.57 16.44
N ALA A 72 -6.37 -18.95 15.41
CA ALA A 72 -6.57 -18.05 14.27
C ALA A 72 -7.49 -16.89 14.72
N ARG A 73 -6.96 -15.95 15.51
CA ARG A 73 -7.71 -14.78 15.95
C ARG A 73 -7.77 -13.76 14.83
N VAL A 74 -8.99 -13.44 14.42
CA VAL A 74 -9.27 -12.37 13.47
C VAL A 74 -9.81 -11.19 14.25
N GLU A 75 -9.22 -10.03 14.01
CA GLU A 75 -9.70 -8.76 14.55
C GLU A 75 -10.66 -8.13 13.56
N LEU A 76 -11.92 -7.92 13.99
CA LEU A 76 -12.99 -7.43 13.13
C LEU A 76 -13.22 -5.93 13.34
N LEU A 77 -13.00 -5.15 12.28
CA LEU A 77 -13.34 -3.73 12.26
C LEU A 77 -14.77 -3.53 11.73
N PHE A 78 -15.77 -3.50 12.62
CA PHE A 78 -17.17 -3.29 12.26
C PHE A 78 -17.62 -1.84 12.47
N PHE A 79 -17.71 -1.08 11.39
CA PHE A 79 -18.19 0.32 11.38
C PHE A 79 -19.02 0.60 10.10
N PRO A 80 -19.91 1.60 10.09
CA PRO A 80 -20.65 2.02 8.90
C PRO A 80 -19.75 2.35 7.69
N THR A 81 -20.27 2.18 6.48
CA THR A 81 -19.58 2.60 5.24
C THR A 81 -19.36 4.11 5.23
N GLY A 82 -18.29 4.58 4.56
CA GLY A 82 -17.89 5.99 4.61
C GLY A 82 -17.28 6.45 5.94
N GLY A 83 -17.23 5.59 6.97
CA GLY A 83 -16.72 5.93 8.30
C GLY A 83 -15.20 6.10 8.41
N GLY A 84 -14.43 5.76 7.38
CA GLY A 84 -12.95 5.83 7.40
C GLY A 84 -12.27 4.52 7.82
N LYS A 85 -12.88 3.37 7.53
CA LYS A 85 -12.29 2.04 7.83
C LYS A 85 -10.98 1.80 7.08
N THR A 86 -10.89 2.33 5.86
CA THR A 86 -9.72 2.15 4.99
C THR A 86 -8.46 2.73 5.61
N GLU A 87 -8.57 3.92 6.18
CA GLU A 87 -7.45 4.60 6.82
C GLU A 87 -6.97 3.87 8.07
N ALA A 88 -7.86 3.17 8.78
CA ALA A 88 -7.48 2.36 9.93
C ALA A 88 -6.55 1.21 9.52
N TYR A 89 -6.94 0.39 8.53
CA TYR A 89 -6.10 -0.73 8.10
C TYR A 89 -4.89 -0.28 7.27
N LEU A 90 -4.97 0.84 6.53
CA LEU A 90 -3.79 1.42 5.87
C LEU A 90 -2.79 1.97 6.89
N GLY A 91 -3.27 2.57 7.98
CA GLY A 91 -2.44 2.98 9.11
C GLY A 91 -1.71 1.80 9.74
N LEU A 92 -2.44 0.70 9.94
CA LEU A 92 -1.87 -0.53 10.44
C LEU A 92 -0.83 -1.13 9.49
N ALA A 93 -1.09 -1.13 8.18
CA ALA A 93 -0.15 -1.56 7.17
C ALA A 93 1.13 -0.70 7.17
N ALA A 94 0.99 0.62 7.23
CA ALA A 94 2.13 1.54 7.33
C ALA A 94 2.94 1.31 8.61
N PHE A 95 2.28 1.05 9.74
CA PHE A 95 2.97 0.68 10.98
C PHE A 95 3.70 -0.66 10.84
N ALA A 96 3.08 -1.67 10.25
CA ALA A 96 3.69 -2.98 10.01
C ALA A 96 4.95 -2.87 9.15
N PHE A 97 4.94 -2.01 8.12
CA PHE A 97 6.14 -1.70 7.32
C PHE A 97 7.26 -1.09 8.18
N ALA A 98 6.92 -0.11 9.01
CA ALA A 98 7.88 0.58 9.87
C ALA A 98 8.51 -0.35 10.91
N ILE A 99 7.69 -1.08 11.66
CA ILE A 99 8.18 -1.89 12.77
C ILE A 99 9.08 -3.02 12.27
N ARG A 100 8.71 -3.68 11.16
CA ARG A 100 9.55 -4.72 10.55
C ARG A 100 10.90 -4.18 10.07
N ARG A 101 10.93 -2.96 9.49
CA ARG A 101 12.20 -2.32 9.10
C ARG A 101 13.07 -1.98 10.28
N ARG A 102 12.48 -1.45 11.36
CA ARG A 102 13.20 -1.07 12.58
C ARG A 102 13.73 -2.27 13.35
N GLN A 103 13.03 -3.40 13.28
CA GLN A 103 13.45 -4.64 13.95
C GLN A 103 14.54 -5.38 13.19
N GLY A 104 14.59 -5.26 11.86
CA GLY A 104 15.57 -5.96 11.06
C GLY A 104 15.37 -7.47 11.16
N VAL A 105 16.41 -8.19 11.60
CA VAL A 105 16.35 -9.64 11.81
C VAL A 105 15.98 -9.93 13.26
N VAL A 106 14.92 -10.71 13.46
CA VAL A 106 14.44 -11.12 14.79
C VAL A 106 14.51 -12.64 14.89
N ASP A 107 15.02 -13.16 16.00
CA ASP A 107 15.04 -14.60 16.26
C ASP A 107 13.62 -15.13 16.50
N SER A 108 13.32 -16.30 15.93
CA SER A 108 12.05 -17.00 16.15
C SER A 108 12.27 -18.50 16.29
N ALA A 109 11.24 -19.23 16.75
CA ALA A 109 11.29 -20.67 16.95
C ALA A 109 11.66 -21.45 15.67
N ASP A 110 11.27 -20.95 14.49
CA ASP A 110 11.52 -21.57 13.19
C ASP A 110 12.76 -21.00 12.47
N GLY A 111 13.56 -20.19 13.17
CA GLY A 111 14.75 -19.52 12.63
C GLY A 111 14.61 -17.99 12.54
N PRO A 112 15.66 -17.29 12.07
CA PRO A 112 15.66 -15.83 12.00
C PRO A 112 14.65 -15.31 10.97
N LEU A 113 13.82 -14.36 11.40
CA LEU A 113 12.85 -13.66 10.56
C LEU A 113 13.43 -12.32 10.11
N ASP A 114 13.61 -12.15 8.80
CA ASP A 114 14.04 -10.88 8.24
C ASP A 114 12.84 -9.96 7.94
N GLY A 115 12.71 -8.90 8.74
CA GLY A 115 11.70 -7.86 8.58
C GLY A 115 11.98 -6.89 7.42
N ARG A 116 13.16 -6.91 6.80
CA ARG A 116 13.56 -5.93 5.78
C ARG A 116 12.94 -6.21 4.40
N PHE A 117 12.66 -7.47 4.10
CA PHE A 117 12.08 -7.89 2.82
C PHE A 117 10.92 -8.88 3.01
N GLY A 118 10.26 -9.20 1.89
CA GLY A 118 9.15 -10.15 1.85
C GLY A 118 7.76 -9.50 1.92
N LEU A 119 6.74 -10.35 1.93
CA LEU A 119 5.34 -9.94 1.92
C LEU A 119 4.87 -9.59 3.35
N THR A 120 4.42 -8.34 3.54
CA THR A 120 3.95 -7.88 4.86
C THR A 120 2.43 -7.82 4.98
N VAL A 121 1.72 -7.46 3.90
CA VAL A 121 0.26 -7.28 3.93
C VAL A 121 -0.37 -7.91 2.70
N LEU A 122 -1.44 -8.68 2.92
CA LEU A 122 -2.35 -9.17 1.88
C LEU A 122 -3.71 -8.51 2.05
N MET A 123 -4.23 -7.93 0.97
CA MET A 123 -5.57 -7.34 0.95
C MET A 123 -6.43 -8.07 -0.07
N ARG A 124 -7.61 -8.53 0.35
CA ARG A 124 -8.58 -9.21 -0.51
C ARG A 124 -9.89 -8.44 -0.54
N TYR A 125 -10.37 -8.18 -1.74
CA TYR A 125 -11.67 -7.54 -1.98
C TYR A 125 -12.52 -8.44 -2.87
N THR A 126 -13.84 -8.41 -2.67
CA THR A 126 -14.80 -9.24 -3.40
C THR A 126 -15.19 -8.65 -4.76
N LEU A 127 -15.26 -7.31 -4.85
CA LEU A 127 -15.70 -6.60 -6.04
C LEU A 127 -14.52 -6.01 -6.81
N ARG A 128 -14.47 -6.24 -8.13
CA ARG A 128 -13.36 -5.79 -9.01
C ARG A 128 -13.13 -4.28 -8.98
N LEU A 129 -14.20 -3.49 -9.09
CA LEU A 129 -14.11 -2.03 -9.05
C LEU A 129 -13.57 -1.55 -7.70
N LEU A 130 -14.06 -2.16 -6.62
CA LEU A 130 -13.57 -1.87 -5.28
C LEU A 130 -12.09 -2.24 -5.15
N THR A 131 -11.66 -3.38 -5.70
CA THR A 131 -10.24 -3.77 -5.71
C THR A 131 -9.39 -2.69 -6.37
N ALA A 132 -9.80 -2.17 -7.54
CA ALA A 132 -9.06 -1.13 -8.24
C ALA A 132 -9.00 0.19 -7.43
N GLN A 133 -10.12 0.62 -6.86
CA GLN A 133 -10.19 1.82 -6.02
C GLN A 133 -9.33 1.69 -4.76
N GLN A 134 -9.42 0.56 -4.05
CA GLN A 134 -8.63 0.33 -2.84
C GLN A 134 -7.15 0.14 -3.15
N PHE A 135 -6.82 -0.43 -4.32
CA PHE A 135 -5.45 -0.49 -4.80
C PHE A 135 -4.86 0.91 -5.01
N GLN A 136 -5.57 1.84 -5.65
CA GLN A 136 -5.09 3.23 -5.81
C GLN A 136 -4.79 3.91 -4.47
N ARG A 137 -5.65 3.68 -3.46
CA ARG A 137 -5.45 4.22 -2.11
C ARG A 137 -4.24 3.60 -1.42
N ALA A 138 -4.08 2.28 -1.51
CA ALA A 138 -2.93 1.57 -0.95
C ALA A 138 -1.63 1.96 -1.67
N SER A 139 -1.64 2.12 -2.99
CA SER A 139 -0.50 2.61 -3.78
C SER A 139 -0.09 4.02 -3.36
N THR A 140 -1.05 4.90 -3.06
CA THR A 140 -0.73 6.24 -2.53
C THR A 140 0.01 6.15 -1.19
N MET A 141 -0.40 5.23 -0.31
CA MET A 141 0.29 4.96 0.96
C MET A 141 1.71 4.43 0.74
N VAL A 142 1.87 3.46 -0.17
CA VAL A 142 3.17 2.85 -0.48
C VAL A 142 4.12 3.85 -1.14
N CYS A 143 3.63 4.70 -2.04
CA CYS A 143 4.43 5.80 -2.60
C CYS A 143 4.86 6.80 -1.52
N ALA A 144 4.00 7.11 -0.54
CA ALA A 144 4.38 7.97 0.57
C ALA A 144 5.42 7.30 1.49
N ALA A 145 5.33 5.99 1.72
CA ALA A 145 6.33 5.23 2.46
C ALA A 145 7.68 5.22 1.74
N GLU A 146 7.68 5.06 0.42
CA GLU A 146 8.91 5.08 -0.39
C GLU A 146 9.59 6.45 -0.38
N LEU A 147 8.81 7.55 -0.40
CA LEU A 147 9.38 8.89 -0.28
C LEU A 147 10.04 9.13 1.09
N GLU A 148 9.45 8.63 2.18
CA GLU A 148 10.08 8.69 3.50
C GLU A 148 11.34 7.82 3.57
N ARG A 149 11.35 6.64 2.90
CA ARG A 149 12.53 5.78 2.79
C ARG A 149 13.68 6.48 2.06
N LEU A 150 13.40 7.12 0.93
CA LEU A 150 14.39 7.86 0.15
C LEU A 150 14.94 9.08 0.91
N ALA A 151 14.13 9.71 1.75
CA ALA A 151 14.55 10.83 2.58
C ALA A 151 15.41 10.41 3.78
N ASP A 152 15.26 9.18 4.27
CA ASP A 152 16.00 8.64 5.42
C ASP A 152 16.35 7.15 5.24
N PRO A 153 17.30 6.82 4.35
CA PRO A 153 17.71 5.44 4.10
C PRO A 153 18.34 4.77 5.32
N GLU A 154 19.00 5.54 6.19
CA GLU A 154 19.60 5.04 7.44
C GLU A 154 18.55 4.42 8.37
N THR A 155 17.38 5.06 8.50
CA THR A 155 16.29 4.55 9.34
C THR A 155 15.49 3.44 8.67
N TRP A 156 15.26 3.54 7.36
CA TRP A 156 14.29 2.69 6.64
C TRP A 156 14.90 1.63 5.75
N GLY A 157 16.22 1.66 5.54
CA GLY A 157 16.99 0.72 4.71
C GLY A 157 16.85 0.95 3.20
N ASP A 158 17.64 0.17 2.45
CA ASP A 158 17.76 0.32 1.00
C ASP A 158 16.65 -0.37 0.21
N GLU A 159 15.98 -1.35 0.80
CA GLU A 159 15.01 -2.17 0.10
C GLU A 159 13.72 -1.35 -0.20
N PRO A 160 13.27 -1.22 -1.46
CA PRO A 160 12.08 -0.42 -1.80
C PRO A 160 10.76 -0.96 -1.23
N PHE A 161 9.83 -0.06 -0.89
CA PHE A 161 8.44 -0.44 -0.63
C PHE A 161 7.70 -0.68 -1.95
N ARG A 162 7.08 -1.86 -2.09
CA ARG A 162 6.38 -2.27 -3.31
C ARG A 162 4.95 -2.73 -3.03
N ILE A 163 4.08 -2.57 -4.02
CA ILE A 163 2.71 -3.06 -4.02
C ILE A 163 2.41 -3.74 -5.36
N GLY A 164 1.70 -4.86 -5.31
CA GLY A 164 1.26 -5.60 -6.49
C GLY A 164 -0.25 -5.78 -6.50
N LEU A 165 -0.81 -5.92 -7.70
CA LEU A 165 -2.22 -6.24 -7.90
C LEU A 165 -2.32 -7.59 -8.61
N TRP A 166 -2.83 -8.60 -7.91
CA TRP A 166 -3.19 -9.87 -8.53
C TRP A 166 -4.65 -9.82 -8.96
N VAL A 167 -4.89 -9.80 -10.26
CA VAL A 167 -6.23 -9.88 -10.85
C VAL A 167 -6.25 -11.00 -11.88
N GLY A 168 -7.33 -11.79 -11.89
CA GLY A 168 -7.45 -12.91 -12.84
C GLY A 168 -7.29 -12.47 -14.29
N THR A 169 -6.87 -13.37 -15.17
CA THR A 169 -6.48 -13.13 -16.57
C THR A 169 -7.49 -12.38 -17.45
N LYS A 170 -8.76 -12.24 -17.04
CA LYS A 170 -9.82 -11.54 -17.80
C LYS A 170 -9.89 -10.02 -17.59
N VAL A 171 -9.03 -9.42 -16.75
CA VAL A 171 -9.15 -8.00 -16.35
C VAL A 171 -7.87 -7.16 -16.48
N SER A 172 -6.77 -7.74 -16.96
CA SER A 172 -5.63 -6.96 -17.44
C SER A 172 -5.91 -6.45 -18.85
N PRO A 173 -5.51 -5.22 -19.24
CA PRO A 173 -5.55 -4.77 -20.62
C PRO A 173 -4.60 -5.62 -21.48
N ASN A 174 -5.05 -6.78 -21.94
CA ASN A 174 -4.32 -7.63 -22.89
C ASN A 174 -4.46 -7.09 -24.31
N GLY A 175 -4.09 -5.83 -24.49
CA GLY A 175 -4.11 -5.13 -25.76
C GLY A 175 -2.74 -4.51 -26.03
N SER A 176 -1.69 -5.34 -26.13
CA SER A 176 -0.52 -4.91 -26.88
C SER A 176 -0.98 -4.73 -28.32
N ARG A 177 -1.35 -3.51 -28.69
CA ARG A 177 -1.51 -3.10 -30.08
C ARG A 177 -0.14 -3.26 -30.72
N ARG A 178 0.09 -4.46 -31.27
CA ARG A 178 1.24 -4.78 -32.11
C ARG A 178 1.27 -3.70 -33.20
N PRO A 179 2.34 -2.90 -33.33
CA PRO A 179 2.43 -1.95 -34.43
C PRO A 179 2.33 -2.73 -35.75
N PRO A 180 1.62 -2.21 -36.76
CA PRO A 180 1.49 -2.89 -38.04
C PRO A 180 2.90 -3.14 -38.60
N SER A 181 3.21 -4.41 -38.86
CA SER A 181 4.46 -4.80 -39.50
C SER A 181 4.51 -4.15 -40.87
N SER A 182 5.37 -3.15 -41.05
CA SER A 182 5.71 -2.64 -42.36
C SER A 182 6.39 -3.75 -43.16
N SER A 183 5.69 -4.26 -44.16
CA SER A 183 6.17 -5.19 -45.16
C SER A 183 7.33 -4.59 -45.95
N ARG A 184 8.51 -5.20 -45.91
CA ARG A 184 9.48 -5.20 -47.02
C ARG A 184 10.17 -6.56 -47.13
N PRO A 185 10.55 -6.97 -48.35
CA PRO A 185 10.46 -8.36 -48.79
C PRO A 185 11.65 -9.23 -48.39
N ARG A 186 11.37 -10.54 -48.36
CA ARG A 186 12.34 -11.63 -48.15
C ARG A 186 13.50 -11.51 -49.14
N SER A 187 14.71 -11.63 -48.62
CA SER A 187 15.86 -12.13 -49.37
C SER A 187 16.53 -13.26 -48.57
N THR A 188 17.06 -14.21 -49.33
CA THR A 188 17.33 -15.62 -49.09
C THR A 188 18.64 -15.95 -48.37
N ALA A 189 18.64 -17.14 -47.73
CA ALA A 189 19.78 -18.01 -47.38
C ALA A 189 20.73 -17.45 -46.28
N THR A 190 21.28 -18.24 -45.34
CA THR A 190 21.85 -19.58 -45.44
C THR A 190 21.95 -20.19 -44.03
N THR A 191 21.61 -21.47 -43.91
CA THR A 191 21.93 -22.38 -42.80
C THR A 191 23.44 -22.45 -42.57
N THR A 192 23.93 -22.34 -41.33
CA THR A 192 25.05 -23.16 -40.81
C THR A 192 25.13 -23.06 -39.30
N THR A 193 25.15 -24.24 -38.70
CA THR A 193 25.36 -24.61 -37.31
C THR A 193 26.82 -24.37 -36.88
N ALA A 194 27.02 -23.94 -35.64
CA ALA A 194 28.05 -24.43 -34.72
C ALA A 194 27.61 -24.11 -33.29
#